data_AF-A0A317I812-F1
#
_entry.id   AF-A0A317I812-F1
#
_cell.length_a   1.000
_cell.length_b   1.000
_cell.length_c   1.000
_cell.angle_alpha   90.00
_cell.angle_beta   90.00
_cell.angle_gamma   90.00
#
_symmetry.space_group_name_H-M   'P 1'
#
loop_
_entity.id
_entity.type
_entity.pdbx_description
1 polymer ?
#
loop_
_entity_poly.entity_id
_entity_poly.type
_entity_poly.pdbx_seq_one_letter_code
_entity_poly.pdbx_strand_id
1 'polypeptide(L)'
;MDTKFVPAVAAVRAGDLERFKALVTEDPSLATSRSSKSHPTLLQCVALDGKGRPGNVEMARVLVEAGAEINEPLIASASIDNRAVAELLLNCGAAINGTVDWSPIEEALYWNSRDVLALLLDRGAAVQNLRTAAGLGRTDLIEAYFNADGTLKPDAGKISWPWRGLETILQSNHNEEGKRKLAAVINSWSQDQQGIVNNAFVYACMHGHIEAAKLLLERDAEINVVPGGFDYAGTGLHYAALNGHGSMVEFLLENGANPKIKDTKVSATAAGWANHGGHPVVRDFLLSKEENS
;
A
#
# COMPACT_ATOMS: atom_id res chain seq x y z
N MET A 1 2.11 -17.41 14.29
CA MET A 1 1.29 -18.45 13.61
C MET A 1 1.15 -19.68 14.48
N ASP A 2 0.02 -20.38 14.35
CA ASP A 2 -0.29 -21.60 15.12
C ASP A 2 0.60 -22.75 14.65
N THR A 3 0.95 -23.65 15.57
CA THR A 3 1.90 -24.75 15.31
C THR A 3 1.45 -25.65 14.17
N LYS A 4 0.14 -25.80 13.94
CA LYS A 4 -0.41 -26.59 12.84
C LYS A 4 0.00 -26.11 11.43
N PHE A 5 0.21 -24.81 11.25
CA PHE A 5 0.61 -24.26 9.96
C PHE A 5 2.12 -24.29 9.73
N VAL A 6 2.92 -24.46 10.79
CA VAL A 6 4.39 -24.36 10.72
C VAL A 6 4.99 -25.29 9.65
N PRO A 7 4.58 -26.58 9.54
CA PRO A 7 5.11 -27.46 8.49
C PRO A 7 4.74 -26.98 7.08
N ALA A 8 3.51 -26.52 6.88
CA ALA A 8 3.05 -26.05 5.57
C ALA A 8 3.76 -24.74 5.16
N VAL A 9 3.93 -23.80 6.08
CA VAL A 9 4.70 -22.57 5.84
C VAL A 9 6.16 -22.87 5.53
N ALA A 10 6.77 -23.86 6.20
CA ALA A 10 8.12 -24.29 5.87
C ALA A 10 8.20 -24.84 4.44
N ALA A 11 7.22 -25.63 4.00
CA ALA A 11 7.13 -26.14 2.63
C ALA A 11 6.95 -24.99 1.60
N VAL A 12 6.12 -23.99 1.90
CA VAL A 12 5.97 -22.77 1.07
C VAL A 12 7.31 -22.06 0.87
N ARG A 13 8.03 -21.82 1.96
CA ARG A 13 9.33 -21.12 1.92
C ARG A 13 10.41 -21.91 1.18
N ALA A 14 10.33 -23.23 1.24
CA ALA A 14 11.20 -24.14 0.51
C ALA A 14 10.82 -24.30 -0.97
N GLY A 15 9.59 -23.93 -1.36
CA GLY A 15 9.05 -24.26 -2.68
C GLY A 15 8.76 -25.75 -2.87
N ASP A 16 8.53 -26.48 -1.78
CA ASP A 16 8.29 -27.94 -1.78
C ASP A 16 6.80 -28.22 -1.97
N LEU A 17 6.38 -28.24 -3.25
CA LEU A 17 4.99 -28.45 -3.65
C LEU A 17 4.45 -29.81 -3.20
N GLU A 18 5.25 -30.87 -3.32
CA GLU A 18 4.81 -32.23 -3.00
C GLU A 18 4.58 -32.39 -1.49
N ARG A 19 5.51 -31.88 -0.67
CA ARG A 19 5.30 -31.86 0.79
C ARG A 19 4.10 -31.00 1.16
N PHE A 20 3.92 -29.85 0.51
CA PHE A 20 2.77 -28.98 0.76
C PHE A 20 1.45 -29.69 0.45
N LYS A 21 1.34 -30.34 -0.73
CA LYS A 21 0.16 -31.12 -1.12
C LYS A 21 -0.15 -32.24 -0.13
N ALA A 22 0.89 -32.97 0.30
CA ALA A 22 0.74 -34.04 1.30
C ALA A 22 0.17 -33.50 2.62
N LEU A 23 0.68 -32.36 3.10
CA LEU A 23 0.21 -31.73 4.35
C LEU A 23 -1.24 -31.26 4.25
N VAL A 24 -1.65 -30.63 3.15
CA VAL A 24 -3.05 -30.21 2.95
C VAL A 24 -3.99 -31.40 2.79
N THR A 25 -3.51 -32.50 2.20
CA THR A 25 -4.28 -33.76 2.09
C THR A 25 -4.48 -34.42 3.46
N GLU A 26 -3.43 -34.42 4.29
CA GLU A 26 -3.47 -34.96 5.66
C GLU A 26 -4.37 -34.13 6.58
N ASP A 27 -4.33 -32.80 6.45
CA ASP A 27 -5.18 -31.87 7.20
C ASP A 27 -5.80 -30.79 6.28
N PRO A 28 -6.98 -31.07 5.67
CA PRO A 28 -7.68 -30.10 4.84
C PRO A 28 -8.12 -28.84 5.60
N SER A 29 -8.20 -28.90 6.94
CA SER A 29 -8.55 -27.72 7.73
C SER A 29 -7.50 -26.61 7.65
N LEU A 30 -6.28 -26.91 7.17
CA LEU A 30 -5.24 -25.92 6.90
C LEU A 30 -5.68 -24.88 5.86
N ALA A 31 -6.58 -25.22 4.94
CA ALA A 31 -7.09 -24.29 3.93
C ALA A 31 -8.10 -23.28 4.50
N THR A 32 -8.94 -23.72 5.43
CA THR A 32 -10.07 -22.91 5.95
C THR A 32 -9.80 -22.28 7.32
N SER A 33 -8.77 -22.74 8.02
CA SER A 33 -8.43 -22.24 9.34
C SER A 33 -7.71 -20.89 9.31
N ARG A 34 -7.99 -20.08 10.33
CA ARG A 34 -7.19 -18.89 10.66
C ARG A 34 -6.30 -19.16 11.87
N SER A 35 -5.10 -18.60 11.88
CA SER A 35 -4.22 -18.68 13.05
C SER A 35 -4.74 -17.80 14.18
N SER A 36 -4.72 -18.33 15.40
CA SER A 36 -5.00 -17.57 16.62
C SER A 36 -3.82 -16.67 17.04
N LYS A 37 -2.58 -17.06 16.68
CA LYS A 37 -1.35 -16.33 17.04
C LYS A 37 -0.90 -15.29 16.04
N SER A 38 -1.44 -15.26 14.83
CA SER A 38 -1.11 -14.24 13.83
C SER A 38 -2.24 -14.06 12.82
N HIS A 39 -2.33 -12.88 12.23
CA HIS A 39 -3.40 -12.54 11.30
C HIS A 39 -3.56 -13.45 10.06
N PRO A 40 -2.52 -14.00 9.41
CA PRO A 40 -2.72 -14.59 8.09
C PRO A 40 -3.33 -16.01 8.10
N THR A 41 -4.15 -16.30 7.09
CA THR A 41 -4.50 -17.66 6.66
C THR A 41 -3.30 -18.33 5.98
N LEU A 42 -3.35 -19.65 5.77
CA LEU A 42 -2.27 -20.33 5.04
C LEU A 42 -2.15 -19.81 3.60
N LEU A 43 -3.27 -19.44 2.95
CA LEU A 43 -3.25 -18.88 1.60
C LEU A 43 -2.62 -17.48 1.57
N GLN A 44 -2.81 -16.66 2.60
CA GLN A 44 -2.05 -15.41 2.75
C GLN A 44 -0.55 -15.68 2.91
N CYS A 45 -0.13 -16.73 3.63
CA CYS A 45 1.28 -17.13 3.68
C CYS A 45 1.80 -17.61 2.33
N VAL A 46 1.02 -18.35 1.54
CA VAL A 46 1.41 -18.73 0.17
C VAL A 46 1.59 -17.49 -0.70
N ALA A 47 0.68 -16.51 -0.62
CA ALA A 47 0.81 -15.26 -1.33
C ALA A 47 2.11 -14.53 -0.95
N LEU A 48 2.35 -14.32 0.35
CA LEU A 48 3.45 -13.50 0.89
C LEU A 48 4.81 -14.20 0.83
N ASP A 49 4.95 -15.39 1.42
CA ASP A 49 6.23 -16.08 1.60
C ASP A 49 6.64 -16.89 0.35
N GLY A 50 5.66 -17.20 -0.51
CA GLY A 50 5.87 -18.04 -1.68
C GLY A 50 6.22 -17.28 -2.96
N LYS A 51 6.17 -15.94 -3.00
CA LYS A 51 6.55 -15.17 -4.20
C LYS A 51 7.97 -15.55 -4.64
N GLY A 52 8.11 -15.92 -5.91
CA GLY A 52 9.38 -16.36 -6.51
C GLY A 52 9.81 -17.80 -6.16
N ARG A 53 9.01 -18.55 -5.39
CA ARG A 53 9.27 -19.96 -5.07
C ARG A 53 8.64 -20.89 -6.12
N PRO A 54 9.28 -22.04 -6.43
CA PRO A 54 8.67 -23.07 -7.24
C PRO A 54 7.31 -23.51 -6.69
N GLY A 55 6.35 -23.77 -7.58
CA GLY A 55 5.03 -24.27 -7.21
C GLY A 55 4.12 -23.27 -6.49
N ASN A 56 4.50 -21.99 -6.34
CA ASN A 56 3.71 -21.00 -5.60
C ASN A 56 2.24 -20.89 -6.02
N VAL A 57 1.98 -20.73 -7.32
CA VAL A 57 0.62 -20.65 -7.87
C VAL A 57 -0.14 -21.96 -7.64
N GLU A 58 0.53 -23.09 -7.72
CA GLU A 58 -0.09 -24.40 -7.53
C GLU A 58 -0.41 -24.68 -6.05
N MET A 59 0.45 -24.25 -5.12
CA MET A 59 0.14 -24.26 -3.68
C MET A 59 -1.10 -23.40 -3.39
N ALA A 60 -1.19 -22.23 -4.03
CA ALA A 60 -2.36 -21.37 -3.89
C ALA A 60 -3.62 -22.05 -4.44
N ARG A 61 -3.53 -22.67 -5.63
CA ARG A 61 -4.62 -23.43 -6.24
C ARG A 61 -5.13 -24.54 -5.34
N VAL A 62 -4.22 -25.35 -4.77
CA VAL A 62 -4.57 -26.43 -3.82
C VAL A 62 -5.40 -25.91 -2.65
N LEU A 63 -5.05 -24.76 -2.08
CA LEU A 63 -5.82 -24.17 -0.98
C LEU A 63 -7.17 -23.62 -1.44
N VAL A 64 -7.23 -22.98 -2.61
CA VAL A 64 -8.49 -22.47 -3.17
C VAL A 64 -9.46 -23.62 -3.44
N GLU A 65 -8.99 -24.72 -4.06
CA GLU A 65 -9.78 -25.93 -4.30
C GLU A 65 -10.23 -26.60 -3.00
N ALA A 66 -9.44 -26.48 -1.93
CA ALA A 66 -9.79 -26.93 -0.58
C ALA A 66 -10.69 -25.94 0.20
N GLY A 67 -11.17 -24.86 -0.44
CA GLY A 67 -12.15 -23.92 0.14
C GLY A 67 -11.57 -22.78 0.95
N ALA A 68 -10.30 -22.41 0.74
CA ALA A 68 -9.72 -21.22 1.37
C ALA A 68 -10.47 -19.93 0.96
N GLU A 69 -10.60 -18.98 1.88
CA GLU A 69 -11.04 -17.62 1.54
C GLU A 69 -9.99 -16.92 0.67
N ILE A 70 -10.45 -16.17 -0.34
CA ILE A 70 -9.58 -15.67 -1.43
C ILE A 70 -9.44 -14.14 -1.48
N ASN A 71 -10.26 -13.40 -0.73
CA ASN A 71 -10.29 -11.93 -0.80
C ASN A 71 -9.12 -11.30 -0.04
N GLU A 72 -8.82 -11.79 1.17
CA GLU A 72 -7.68 -11.28 1.95
C GLU A 72 -6.33 -11.70 1.34
N PRO A 73 -6.18 -12.92 0.77
CA PRO A 73 -5.01 -13.26 -0.03
C PRO A 73 -4.81 -12.41 -1.28
N LEU A 74 -5.87 -11.87 -1.89
CA LEU A 74 -5.72 -10.97 -3.04
C LEU A 74 -5.06 -9.66 -2.60
N ILE A 75 -5.50 -9.09 -1.47
CA ILE A 75 -4.86 -7.92 -0.86
C ILE A 75 -3.41 -8.26 -0.48
N ALA A 76 -3.16 -9.40 0.17
CA ALA A 76 -1.80 -9.82 0.53
C ALA A 76 -0.89 -10.03 -0.71
N SER A 77 -1.44 -10.44 -1.84
CA SER A 77 -0.68 -10.54 -3.10
C SER A 77 -0.30 -9.16 -3.62
N ALA A 78 -1.16 -8.15 -3.43
CA ALA A 78 -0.90 -6.76 -3.79
C ALA A 78 0.14 -6.07 -2.91
N SER A 79 0.39 -6.52 -1.68
CA SER A 79 1.36 -5.87 -0.79
C SER A 79 2.82 -6.18 -1.09
N ILE A 80 3.08 -7.26 -1.84
CA ILE A 80 4.42 -7.71 -2.20
C ILE A 80 4.58 -7.88 -3.72
N ASP A 81 3.62 -7.39 -4.50
CA ASP A 81 3.57 -7.46 -5.96
C ASP A 81 3.60 -8.90 -6.52
N ASN A 82 2.85 -9.83 -5.91
CA ASN A 82 2.71 -11.21 -6.40
C ASN A 82 1.60 -11.31 -7.47
N ARG A 83 1.91 -10.86 -8.69
CA ARG A 83 0.97 -10.88 -9.83
C ARG A 83 0.39 -12.27 -10.13
N ALA A 84 1.21 -13.31 -10.05
CA ALA A 84 0.79 -14.66 -10.44
C ALA A 84 -0.29 -15.24 -9.51
N VAL A 85 -0.15 -15.04 -8.19
CA VAL A 85 -1.19 -15.44 -7.24
C VAL A 85 -2.40 -14.51 -7.33
N ALA A 86 -2.20 -13.20 -7.47
CA ALA A 86 -3.29 -12.26 -7.67
C ALA A 86 -4.16 -12.65 -8.88
N GLU A 87 -3.54 -13.03 -10.00
CA GLU A 87 -4.23 -13.48 -11.22
C GLU A 87 -5.03 -14.75 -10.99
N LEU A 88 -4.45 -15.74 -10.30
CA LEU A 88 -5.19 -16.95 -9.92
C LEU A 88 -6.42 -16.61 -9.07
N LEU A 89 -6.27 -15.78 -8.04
CA LEU A 89 -7.36 -15.43 -7.13
C LEU A 89 -8.49 -14.67 -7.87
N LEU A 90 -8.14 -13.75 -8.76
CA LEU A 90 -9.11 -13.06 -9.61
C LEU A 90 -9.83 -14.04 -10.56
N ASN A 91 -9.12 -15.01 -11.15
CA ASN A 91 -9.74 -16.08 -11.97
C ASN A 91 -10.70 -16.95 -11.14
N CYS A 92 -10.43 -17.11 -9.85
CA CYS A 92 -11.28 -17.84 -8.90
C CYS A 92 -12.41 -16.98 -8.30
N GLY A 93 -12.58 -15.73 -8.74
CA GLY A 93 -13.69 -14.87 -8.33
C GLY A 93 -13.42 -14.04 -7.07
N ALA A 94 -12.17 -13.79 -6.70
CA ALA A 94 -11.84 -12.83 -5.65
C ALA A 94 -12.38 -11.44 -6.00
N ALA A 95 -12.93 -10.74 -5.01
CA ALA A 95 -13.51 -9.41 -5.18
C ALA A 95 -12.42 -8.41 -5.57
N ILE A 96 -12.41 -7.99 -6.83
CA ILE A 96 -11.38 -7.11 -7.40
C ILE A 96 -11.24 -5.77 -6.68
N ASN A 97 -12.36 -5.22 -6.17
CA ASN A 97 -12.39 -3.97 -5.40
C ASN A 97 -12.29 -4.19 -3.89
N GLY A 98 -12.05 -5.43 -3.45
CA GLY A 98 -12.06 -5.83 -2.04
C GLY A 98 -13.46 -5.97 -1.47
N THR A 99 -13.53 -6.43 -0.22
CA THR A 99 -14.79 -6.61 0.54
C THR A 99 -14.84 -5.75 1.80
N VAL A 100 -13.84 -4.91 2.02
CA VAL A 100 -13.65 -4.05 3.19
C VAL A 100 -13.17 -2.67 2.75
N ASP A 101 -13.11 -1.70 3.67
CA ASP A 101 -12.70 -0.31 3.46
C ASP A 101 -11.33 -0.10 2.76
N TRP A 102 -10.47 -1.12 2.68
CA TRP A 102 -9.17 -1.05 2.03
C TRP A 102 -9.08 -2.06 0.89
N SER A 103 -8.95 -1.56 -0.34
CA SER A 103 -9.06 -2.34 -1.57
C SER A 103 -7.70 -2.81 -2.10
N PRO A 104 -7.67 -3.85 -2.97
CA PRO A 104 -6.44 -4.33 -3.59
C PRO A 104 -5.68 -3.25 -4.37
N ILE A 105 -6.38 -2.29 -5.00
CA ILE A 105 -5.73 -1.21 -5.74
C ILE A 105 -5.04 -0.21 -4.79
N GLU A 106 -5.63 0.04 -3.62
CA GLU A 106 -5.02 0.88 -2.58
C GLU A 106 -3.80 0.22 -1.97
N GLU A 107 -3.87 -1.09 -1.71
CA GLU A 107 -2.71 -1.87 -1.26
C GLU A 107 -1.58 -1.80 -2.30
N ALA A 108 -1.91 -1.98 -3.59
CA ALA A 108 -0.92 -1.96 -4.65
C ALA A 108 -0.27 -0.57 -4.82
N LEU A 109 -1.04 0.51 -4.72
CA LEU A 109 -0.50 1.88 -4.74
C LEU A 109 0.39 2.16 -3.52
N TYR A 110 -0.08 1.79 -2.32
CA TYR A 110 0.66 2.02 -1.07
C TYR A 110 2.04 1.36 -1.08
N TRP A 111 2.14 0.12 -1.58
CA TRP A 111 3.40 -0.63 -1.64
C TRP A 111 4.15 -0.48 -2.97
N ASN A 112 3.66 0.34 -3.90
CA ASN A 112 4.21 0.50 -5.25
C ASN A 112 4.33 -0.83 -6.03
N SER A 113 3.32 -1.71 -5.88
CA SER A 113 3.22 -3.01 -6.54
C SER A 113 2.70 -2.86 -7.97
N ARG A 114 3.62 -2.60 -8.90
CA ARG A 114 3.31 -2.21 -10.28
C ARG A 114 2.61 -3.31 -11.08
N ASP A 115 3.06 -4.56 -10.94
CA ASP A 115 2.56 -5.67 -11.74
C ASP A 115 1.14 -6.07 -11.32
N VAL A 116 0.85 -6.06 -10.02
CA VAL A 116 -0.50 -6.28 -9.49
C VAL A 116 -1.41 -5.09 -9.78
N LEU A 117 -0.91 -3.85 -9.64
CA LEU A 117 -1.68 -2.65 -9.97
C LEU A 117 -2.16 -2.68 -11.43
N ALA A 118 -1.25 -2.99 -12.37
CA ALA A 118 -1.58 -3.13 -13.78
C ALA A 118 -2.63 -4.23 -14.01
N LEU A 119 -2.47 -5.40 -13.38
CA LEU A 119 -3.44 -6.50 -13.48
C LEU A 119 -4.85 -6.08 -13.03
N LEU A 120 -4.94 -5.37 -11.89
CA LEU A 120 -6.21 -4.92 -11.34
C LEU A 120 -6.89 -3.93 -12.30
N LEU A 121 -6.14 -2.95 -12.82
CA LEU A 121 -6.65 -1.97 -13.79
C LEU A 121 -7.09 -2.63 -15.10
N ASP A 122 -6.28 -3.55 -15.64
CA ASP A 122 -6.60 -4.30 -16.87
C ASP A 122 -7.90 -5.10 -16.73
N ARG A 123 -8.24 -5.53 -15.51
CA ARG A 123 -9.47 -6.26 -15.19
C ARG A 123 -10.61 -5.38 -14.69
N GLY A 124 -10.48 -4.06 -14.79
CA GLY A 124 -11.55 -3.12 -14.49
C GLY A 124 -11.74 -2.85 -13.00
N ALA A 125 -10.68 -2.90 -12.19
CA ALA A 125 -10.72 -2.39 -10.82
C ALA A 125 -11.16 -0.92 -10.83
N ALA A 126 -12.07 -0.58 -9.90
CA ALA A 126 -12.60 0.76 -9.79
C ALA A 126 -11.61 1.69 -9.08
N VAL A 127 -11.55 2.95 -9.54
CA VAL A 127 -10.91 4.04 -8.82
C VAL A 127 -11.96 4.62 -7.88
N GLN A 128 -11.80 4.38 -6.57
CA GLN A 128 -12.89 4.54 -5.59
C GLN A 128 -12.83 5.83 -4.80
N ASN A 129 -11.69 6.55 -4.81
CA ASN A 129 -11.49 7.73 -3.97
C ASN A 129 -10.39 8.64 -4.53
N LEU A 130 -10.24 9.82 -3.92
CA LEU A 130 -9.30 10.85 -4.39
C LEU A 130 -7.85 10.38 -4.39
N ARG A 131 -7.40 9.65 -3.35
CA ARG A 131 -6.01 9.16 -3.26
C ARG A 131 -5.67 8.16 -4.37
N THR A 132 -6.62 7.28 -4.73
CA THR A 132 -6.41 6.31 -5.81
C THR A 132 -6.38 7.00 -7.17
N ALA A 133 -7.24 8.00 -7.40
CA ALA A 133 -7.18 8.81 -8.61
C ALA A 133 -5.85 9.58 -8.72
N ALA A 134 -5.38 10.17 -7.62
CA ALA A 134 -4.10 10.88 -7.55
C ALA A 134 -2.89 9.97 -7.79
N GLY A 135 -2.85 8.81 -7.12
CA GLY A 135 -1.79 7.82 -7.29
C GLY A 135 -1.74 7.17 -8.67
N LEU A 136 -2.83 7.25 -9.44
CA LEU A 136 -2.92 6.81 -10.84
C LEU A 136 -2.72 7.96 -11.85
N GLY A 137 -2.58 9.20 -11.39
CA GLY A 137 -2.45 10.36 -12.27
C GLY A 137 -3.72 10.70 -13.06
N ARG A 138 -4.89 10.24 -12.61
CA ARG A 138 -6.18 10.40 -13.30
C ARG A 138 -6.80 11.75 -12.98
N THR A 139 -6.28 12.81 -13.61
CA THR A 139 -6.73 14.20 -13.40
C THR A 139 -8.23 14.39 -13.66
N ASP A 140 -8.77 13.68 -14.66
CA ASP A 140 -10.20 13.64 -14.97
C ASP A 140 -11.05 13.18 -13.77
N LEU A 141 -10.57 12.17 -13.03
CA LEU A 141 -11.25 11.67 -11.83
C LEU A 141 -10.99 12.55 -10.62
N ILE A 142 -9.79 13.12 -10.48
CA ILE A 142 -9.48 14.07 -9.40
C ILE A 142 -10.47 15.23 -9.43
N GLU A 143 -10.71 15.84 -10.59
CA GLU A 143 -11.67 16.94 -10.72
C GLU A 143 -13.09 16.54 -10.31
N ALA A 144 -13.50 15.30 -10.62
CA ALA A 144 -14.84 14.81 -10.32
C ALA A 144 -15.15 14.72 -8.81
N TYR A 145 -14.14 14.64 -7.95
CA TYR A 145 -14.30 14.59 -6.49
C TYR A 145 -14.54 15.95 -5.82
N PHE A 146 -14.51 17.05 -6.59
CA PHE A 146 -14.78 18.38 -6.07
C PHE A 146 -16.12 18.91 -6.60
N ASN A 147 -16.80 19.67 -5.75
CA ASN A 147 -17.94 20.50 -6.15
C ASN A 147 -17.45 21.75 -6.89
N ALA A 148 -18.39 22.45 -7.54
CA ALA A 148 -18.08 23.69 -8.27
C ALA A 148 -17.54 24.81 -7.36
N ASP A 149 -17.83 24.77 -6.06
CA ASP A 149 -17.33 25.70 -5.05
C ASP A 149 -15.96 25.30 -4.46
N GLY A 150 -15.35 24.22 -4.96
CA GLY A 150 -14.08 23.69 -4.49
C GLY A 150 -14.16 22.80 -3.24
N THR A 151 -15.35 22.55 -2.70
CA THR A 151 -15.51 21.62 -1.57
C THR A 151 -15.39 20.16 -2.02
N LEU A 152 -14.80 19.30 -1.19
CA LEU A 152 -14.72 17.87 -1.46
C LEU A 152 -16.08 17.19 -1.32
N LYS A 153 -16.38 16.28 -2.26
CA LYS A 153 -17.54 15.40 -2.18
C LYS A 153 -17.27 14.24 -1.21
N PRO A 154 -18.31 13.65 -0.60
CA PRO A 154 -18.15 12.53 0.33
C PRO A 154 -17.49 11.29 -0.27
N ASP A 155 -17.63 11.08 -1.58
CA ASP A 155 -17.03 9.96 -2.33
C ASP A 155 -15.52 10.14 -2.59
N ALA A 156 -14.93 11.30 -2.25
CA ALA A 156 -13.48 11.50 -2.22
C ALA A 156 -12.77 10.56 -1.22
N GLY A 157 -13.53 9.95 -0.30
CA GLY A 157 -13.04 9.00 0.69
C GLY A 157 -12.40 9.67 1.91
N LYS A 158 -11.94 8.83 2.84
CA LYS A 158 -11.27 9.22 4.09
C LYS A 158 -9.79 8.82 4.04
N ILE A 159 -8.94 9.44 4.84
CA ILE A 159 -7.57 8.95 5.05
C ILE A 159 -7.65 7.58 5.73
N SER A 160 -6.99 6.59 5.14
CA SER A 160 -6.87 5.21 5.62
C SER A 160 -5.51 4.65 5.25
N TRP A 161 -5.23 3.42 5.67
CA TRP A 161 -3.96 2.70 5.46
C TRP A 161 -4.16 1.17 5.53
N PRO A 162 -3.15 0.37 5.13
CA PRO A 162 -3.27 -1.10 5.07
C PRO A 162 -3.65 -1.80 6.38
N TRP A 163 -3.26 -1.25 7.54
CA TRP A 163 -3.45 -1.93 8.83
C TRP A 163 -4.83 -1.73 9.47
N ARG A 164 -5.81 -1.33 8.66
CA ARG A 164 -7.24 -1.13 9.00
C ARG A 164 -7.46 -0.14 10.15
N GLY A 165 -8.71 0.30 10.30
CA GLY A 165 -9.11 1.30 11.28
C GLY A 165 -8.96 0.82 12.73
N LEU A 166 -9.25 1.73 13.67
CA LEU A 166 -9.14 1.52 15.13
C LEU A 166 -9.74 0.19 15.61
N GLU A 167 -10.88 -0.22 15.05
CA GLU A 167 -11.57 -1.47 15.41
C GLU A 167 -10.73 -2.73 15.17
N THR A 168 -10.01 -2.80 14.05
CA THR A 168 -9.15 -3.95 13.75
C THR A 168 -7.91 -3.96 14.63
N ILE A 169 -7.35 -2.79 14.95
CA ILE A 169 -6.22 -2.68 15.88
C ILE A 169 -6.61 -3.22 17.26
N LEU A 170 -7.80 -2.89 17.75
CA LEU A 170 -8.29 -3.39 19.05
C LEU A 170 -8.43 -4.92 19.06
N GLN A 171 -8.78 -5.52 17.92
CA GLN A 171 -8.89 -6.97 17.72
C GLN A 171 -7.56 -7.64 17.33
N SER A 172 -6.48 -6.88 17.19
CA SER A 172 -5.17 -7.42 16.78
C SER A 172 -4.42 -8.13 17.91
N ASN A 173 -3.39 -8.88 17.53
CA ASN A 173 -2.48 -9.55 18.45
C ASN A 173 -1.40 -8.61 19.04
N HIS A 174 -1.48 -7.31 18.78
CA HIS A 174 -0.62 -6.33 19.45
C HIS A 174 -0.90 -6.33 20.96
N ASN A 175 0.13 -6.06 21.77
CA ASN A 175 -0.09 -5.79 23.18
C ASN A 175 -0.87 -4.47 23.38
N GLU A 176 -1.44 -4.27 24.56
CA GLU A 176 -2.26 -3.08 24.86
C GLU A 176 -1.52 -1.77 24.60
N GLU A 177 -0.20 -1.74 24.83
CA GLU A 177 0.64 -0.58 24.52
C GLU A 177 0.71 -0.30 23.01
N GLY A 178 0.96 -1.34 22.20
CA GLY A 178 1.02 -1.23 20.75
C GLY A 178 -0.32 -0.80 20.16
N LYS A 179 -1.42 -1.36 20.67
CA LYS A 179 -2.78 -0.94 20.30
C LYS A 179 -3.03 0.53 20.60
N ARG A 180 -2.66 0.99 21.81
CA ARG A 180 -2.83 2.40 22.22
C ARG A 180 -2.00 3.34 21.33
N LYS A 181 -0.76 2.98 21.01
CA LYS A 181 0.09 3.79 20.13
C LYS A 181 -0.48 3.90 18.72
N LEU A 182 -0.90 2.79 18.12
CA LEU A 182 -1.52 2.79 16.80
C LEU A 182 -2.84 3.58 16.78
N ALA A 183 -3.66 3.41 17.81
CA ALA A 183 -4.88 4.20 17.99
C ALA A 183 -4.60 5.71 18.06
N ALA A 184 -3.57 6.11 18.82
CA ALA A 184 -3.18 7.51 18.93
C ALA A 184 -2.71 8.11 17.60
N VAL A 185 -2.00 7.33 16.77
CA VAL A 185 -1.58 7.76 15.43
C VAL A 185 -2.78 7.93 14.51
N ILE A 186 -3.71 6.98 14.47
CA ILE A 186 -4.91 7.10 13.62
C ILE A 186 -5.77 8.29 14.05
N ASN A 187 -5.94 8.48 15.35
CA ASN A 187 -6.74 9.58 15.89
C ASN A 187 -6.08 10.95 15.70
N SER A 188 -4.78 11.02 15.39
CA SER A 188 -4.11 12.29 15.10
C SER A 188 -4.27 12.76 13.66
N TRP A 189 -4.75 11.89 12.75
CA TRP A 189 -4.96 12.26 11.36
C TRP A 189 -6.18 13.18 11.20
N SER A 190 -5.97 14.34 10.56
CA SER A 190 -7.08 15.21 10.21
C SER A 190 -7.87 14.60 9.05
N GLN A 191 -9.14 14.30 9.28
CA GLN A 191 -10.08 13.77 8.28
C GLN A 191 -10.88 14.90 7.60
N ASP A 192 -10.44 16.15 7.75
CA ASP A 192 -11.01 17.28 7.05
C ASP A 192 -10.58 17.32 5.57
N GLN A 193 -11.15 18.26 4.82
CA GLN A 193 -10.86 18.42 3.40
C GLN A 193 -9.36 18.60 3.14
N GLN A 194 -8.71 19.47 3.91
CA GLN A 194 -7.29 19.75 3.76
C GLN A 194 -6.44 18.48 3.97
N GLY A 195 -6.73 17.68 5.00
CA GLY A 195 -6.06 16.42 5.25
C GLY A 195 -6.22 15.42 4.11
N ILE A 196 -7.43 15.29 3.56
CA ILE A 196 -7.71 14.37 2.45
C ILE A 196 -7.00 14.81 1.16
N VAL A 197 -7.01 16.11 0.83
CA VAL A 197 -6.28 16.66 -0.31
C VAL A 197 -4.77 16.49 -0.14
N ASN A 198 -4.24 16.79 1.04
CA ASN A 198 -2.81 16.61 1.37
C ASN A 198 -2.37 15.15 1.24
N ASN A 199 -3.20 14.20 1.69
CA ASN A 199 -2.94 12.78 1.52
C ASN A 199 -2.88 12.41 0.02
N ALA A 200 -3.87 12.83 -0.77
CA ALA A 200 -3.89 12.56 -2.21
C ALA A 200 -2.69 13.18 -2.94
N PHE A 201 -2.27 14.40 -2.56
CA PHE A 201 -1.10 15.07 -3.12
C PHE A 201 0.17 14.23 -2.94
N VAL A 202 0.36 13.66 -1.75
CA VAL A 202 1.52 12.79 -1.50
C VAL A 202 1.45 11.49 -2.31
N TYR A 203 0.26 10.90 -2.55
CA TYR A 203 0.13 9.78 -3.49
C TYR A 203 0.54 10.16 -4.92
N ALA A 204 0.13 11.32 -5.43
CA ALA A 204 0.56 11.80 -6.75
C ALA A 204 2.09 11.96 -6.83
N CYS A 205 2.71 12.51 -5.78
CA CYS A 205 4.16 12.65 -5.67
C CYS A 205 4.88 11.30 -5.63
N MET A 206 4.36 10.37 -4.82
CA MET A 206 4.90 9.02 -4.63
C MET A 206 4.99 8.22 -5.93
N HIS A 207 4.05 8.45 -6.85
CA HIS A 207 4.00 7.79 -8.16
C HIS A 207 4.46 8.69 -9.32
N GLY A 208 4.94 9.90 -9.04
CA GLY A 208 5.54 10.78 -10.04
C GLY A 208 4.55 11.43 -11.02
N HIS A 209 3.26 11.53 -10.67
CA HIS A 209 2.23 12.13 -11.51
C HIS A 209 2.16 13.66 -11.34
N ILE A 210 2.98 14.39 -12.11
CA ILE A 210 3.16 15.85 -11.97
C ILE A 210 1.86 16.61 -12.20
N GLU A 211 1.07 16.25 -13.20
CA GLU A 211 -0.19 16.92 -13.55
C GLU A 211 -1.23 16.76 -12.45
N ALA A 212 -1.29 15.58 -11.83
CA ALA A 212 -2.14 15.34 -10.66
C ALA A 212 -1.65 16.13 -9.44
N ALA A 213 -0.35 16.15 -9.17
CA ALA A 213 0.23 16.93 -8.09
C ALA A 213 -0.04 18.44 -8.27
N LYS A 214 0.13 18.96 -9.48
CA LYS A 214 -0.19 20.35 -9.83
C LYS A 214 -1.66 20.68 -9.60
N LEU A 215 -2.57 19.84 -10.10
CA LEU A 215 -4.00 20.02 -9.89
C LEU A 215 -4.35 20.04 -8.39
N LEU A 216 -3.73 19.17 -7.58
CA LEU A 216 -3.98 19.14 -6.15
C LEU A 216 -3.42 20.37 -5.42
N LEU A 217 -2.27 20.92 -5.85
CA LEU A 217 -1.77 22.22 -5.35
C LEU A 217 -2.74 23.37 -5.67
N GLU A 218 -3.38 23.34 -6.86
CA GLU A 218 -4.44 24.29 -7.22
C GLU A 218 -5.73 24.09 -6.39
N ARG A 219 -5.87 22.95 -5.71
CA ARG A 219 -6.93 22.65 -4.72
C ARG A 219 -6.42 22.75 -3.28
N ASP A 220 -5.49 23.66 -3.05
CA ASP A 220 -4.93 24.02 -1.75
C ASP A 220 -4.09 22.94 -1.08
N ALA A 221 -3.60 21.92 -1.78
CA ALA A 221 -2.63 20.99 -1.20
C ALA A 221 -1.38 21.74 -0.69
N GLU A 222 -0.91 21.37 0.49
CA GLU A 222 0.28 21.96 1.10
C GLU A 222 1.55 21.22 0.65
N ILE A 223 2.45 21.92 -0.07
CA ILE A 223 3.63 21.28 -0.67
C ILE A 223 4.60 20.62 0.33
N ASN A 224 4.66 21.14 1.55
CA ASN A 224 5.55 20.69 2.62
C ASN A 224 4.84 19.87 3.71
N VAL A 225 3.60 19.41 3.46
CA VAL A 225 2.81 18.64 4.42
C VAL A 225 3.41 17.25 4.69
N VAL A 226 3.26 16.79 5.92
CA VAL A 226 3.40 15.39 6.31
C VAL A 226 1.99 14.83 6.60
N PRO A 227 1.33 14.16 5.65
CA PRO A 227 -0.06 13.74 5.81
C PRO A 227 -0.18 12.48 6.67
N GLY A 228 -1.40 12.26 7.18
CA GLY A 228 -1.78 10.96 7.76
C GLY A 228 -1.90 9.86 6.70
N GLY A 229 -2.09 8.62 7.16
CA GLY A 229 -2.31 7.46 6.28
C GLY A 229 -1.04 6.82 5.72
N PHE A 230 0.13 7.20 6.23
CA PHE A 230 1.41 6.63 5.85
C PHE A 230 2.23 6.24 7.07
N ASP A 231 3.00 5.16 6.96
CA ASP A 231 3.86 4.73 8.05
C ASP A 231 5.12 5.61 8.16
N TYR A 232 5.71 6.00 7.05
CA TYR A 232 6.89 6.86 7.04
C TYR A 232 6.41 8.32 6.94
N ALA A 233 6.43 9.03 8.06
CA ALA A 233 5.89 10.39 8.17
C ALA A 233 6.76 11.43 7.43
N GLY A 234 6.76 11.36 6.11
CA GLY A 234 7.50 12.24 5.18
C GLY A 234 6.59 13.07 4.29
N THR A 235 7.17 14.05 3.60
CA THR A 235 6.48 14.93 2.64
C THR A 235 6.41 14.33 1.24
N GLY A 236 5.66 14.97 0.33
CA GLY A 236 5.65 14.57 -1.09
C GLY A 236 7.06 14.45 -1.69
N LEU A 237 7.98 15.34 -1.30
CA LEU A 237 9.38 15.29 -1.74
C LEU A 237 10.12 14.05 -1.24
N HIS A 238 9.86 13.60 -0.01
CA HIS A 238 10.45 12.37 0.53
C HIS A 238 10.00 11.14 -0.27
N TYR A 239 8.69 11.05 -0.55
CA TYR A 239 8.12 9.92 -1.31
C TYR A 239 8.54 9.90 -2.78
N ALA A 240 8.61 11.06 -3.44
CA ALA A 240 9.14 11.17 -4.80
C ALA A 240 10.62 10.76 -4.85
N ALA A 241 11.41 11.15 -3.85
CA ALA A 241 12.82 10.83 -3.73
C ALA A 241 13.06 9.34 -3.49
N LEU A 242 12.31 8.71 -2.57
CA LEU A 242 12.37 7.28 -2.27
C LEU A 242 12.08 6.40 -3.50
N ASN A 243 11.18 6.84 -4.38
CA ASN A 243 10.80 6.13 -5.59
C ASN A 243 11.58 6.57 -6.85
N GLY A 244 12.53 7.49 -6.70
CA GLY A 244 13.44 7.90 -7.77
C GLY A 244 12.80 8.76 -8.85
N HIS A 245 11.67 9.43 -8.56
CA HIS A 245 10.97 10.28 -9.50
C HIS A 245 11.67 11.64 -9.64
N GLY A 246 12.80 11.67 -10.37
CA GLY A 246 13.63 12.87 -10.55
C GLY A 246 12.87 14.10 -11.06
N SER A 247 12.04 13.96 -12.09
CA SER A 247 11.24 15.08 -12.61
C SER A 247 10.19 15.59 -11.61
N MET A 248 9.64 14.70 -10.77
CA MET A 248 8.73 15.11 -9.68
C MET A 248 9.51 15.84 -8.58
N VAL A 249 10.73 15.39 -8.25
CA VAL A 249 11.62 16.07 -7.30
C VAL A 249 11.95 17.48 -7.79
N GLU A 250 12.31 17.64 -9.07
CA GLU A 250 12.54 18.95 -9.69
C GLU A 250 11.30 19.84 -9.59
N PHE A 251 10.14 19.34 -10.04
CA PHE A 251 8.86 20.05 -9.95
C PHE A 251 8.56 20.53 -8.53
N LEU A 252 8.70 19.66 -7.52
CA LEU A 252 8.41 20.00 -6.13
C LEU A 252 9.34 21.11 -5.61
N LEU A 253 10.64 21.04 -5.91
CA LEU A 253 11.60 22.06 -5.48
C LEU A 253 11.35 23.41 -6.16
N GLU A 254 11.04 23.42 -7.45
CA GLU A 254 10.68 24.63 -8.20
C GLU A 254 9.41 25.30 -7.66
N ASN A 255 8.53 24.53 -7.01
CA ASN A 255 7.30 25.02 -6.40
C ASN A 255 7.43 25.27 -4.88
N GLY A 256 8.64 25.27 -4.33
CA GLY A 256 8.91 25.67 -2.94
C GLY A 256 8.92 24.53 -1.91
N ALA A 257 9.07 23.28 -2.34
CA ALA A 257 9.34 22.18 -1.41
C ALA A 257 10.68 22.42 -0.69
N ASN A 258 10.70 22.23 0.62
CA ASN A 258 11.89 22.40 1.44
C ASN A 258 12.66 21.07 1.54
N PRO A 259 13.86 20.94 0.92
CA PRO A 259 14.62 19.69 0.95
C PRO A 259 15.19 19.35 2.33
N LYS A 260 15.23 20.32 3.27
CA LYS A 260 15.79 20.15 4.61
C LYS A 260 14.79 19.61 5.63
N ILE A 261 13.51 19.46 5.27
CA ILE A 261 12.53 18.81 6.16
C ILE A 261 13.01 17.40 6.45
N LYS A 262 12.94 17.00 7.71
CA LYS A 262 13.27 15.66 8.17
C LYS A 262 12.01 14.92 8.57
N ASP A 263 11.92 13.64 8.22
CA ASP A 263 10.82 12.80 8.67
C ASP A 263 10.81 12.64 10.20
N THR A 264 9.64 12.35 10.77
CA THR A 264 9.49 12.31 12.23
C THR A 264 9.90 10.99 12.89
N LYS A 265 10.23 9.95 12.10
CA LYS A 265 10.57 8.61 12.61
C LYS A 265 12.07 8.40 12.76
N VAL A 266 12.83 8.71 11.72
CA VAL A 266 14.29 8.48 11.67
C VAL A 266 15.08 9.75 11.40
N SER A 267 14.42 10.90 11.27
CA SER A 267 15.05 12.20 11.08
C SER A 267 15.90 12.29 9.80
N ALA A 268 15.48 11.63 8.72
CA ALA A 268 16.13 11.68 7.42
C ALA A 268 15.47 12.73 6.51
N THR A 269 16.27 13.39 5.67
CA THR A 269 15.77 14.29 4.61
C THR A 269 15.35 13.50 3.38
N ALA A 270 14.77 14.18 2.38
CA ALA A 270 14.46 13.58 1.09
C ALA A 270 15.71 12.97 0.41
N ALA A 271 16.90 13.56 0.56
CA ALA A 271 18.14 12.98 0.06
C ALA A 271 18.46 11.64 0.76
N GLY A 272 18.22 11.55 2.07
CA GLY A 272 18.34 10.31 2.83
C GLY A 272 17.39 9.22 2.33
N TRP A 273 16.14 9.57 2.01
CA TRP A 273 15.16 8.65 1.43
C TRP A 273 15.54 8.20 0.02
N ALA A 274 16.05 9.10 -0.84
CA ALA A 274 16.61 8.72 -2.15
C ALA A 274 17.77 7.73 -2.01
N ASN A 275 18.65 7.92 -1.02
CA ASN A 275 19.73 6.98 -0.76
C ASN A 275 19.20 5.61 -0.32
N HIS A 276 18.18 5.58 0.56
CA HIS A 276 17.53 4.35 0.99
C HIS A 276 16.84 3.61 -0.18
N GLY A 277 16.20 4.34 -1.08
CA GLY A 277 15.60 3.80 -2.31
C GLY A 277 16.60 3.40 -3.40
N GLY A 278 17.90 3.68 -3.23
CA GLY A 278 18.93 3.34 -4.20
C GLY A 278 18.98 4.27 -5.42
N HIS A 279 18.63 5.55 -5.23
CA HIS A 279 18.58 6.58 -6.29
C HIS A 279 19.68 7.64 -6.12
N PRO A 280 20.96 7.31 -6.40
CA PRO A 280 22.10 8.20 -6.13
C PRO A 280 22.04 9.52 -6.90
N VAL A 281 21.54 9.52 -8.14
CA VAL A 281 21.40 10.76 -8.94
C VAL A 281 20.43 11.74 -8.27
N VAL A 282 19.28 11.24 -7.80
CA VAL A 282 18.28 12.06 -7.08
C VAL A 282 18.83 12.51 -5.73
N ARG A 283 19.54 11.63 -5.01
CA ARG A 283 20.22 11.98 -3.75
C ARG A 283 21.21 13.13 -3.95
N ASP A 284 22.12 13.00 -4.91
CA ASP A 284 23.19 13.99 -5.12
C ASP A 284 22.60 15.33 -5.59
N PHE A 285 21.56 15.29 -6.42
CA PHE A 285 20.80 16.47 -6.78
C PHE A 285 20.18 17.15 -5.55
N LEU A 286 19.48 16.41 -4.68
CA LEU A 286 18.85 16.94 -3.47
C LEU A 286 19.88 17.54 -2.50
N LEU A 287 21.02 16.87 -2.28
CA LEU A 287 22.10 17.41 -1.45
C LEU A 287 22.61 18.76 -1.97
N SER A 288 22.77 18.89 -3.29
CA SER A 288 23.16 20.17 -3.89
C SER A 288 22.13 21.28 -3.65
N LYS A 289 20.86 20.94 -3.43
CA LYS A 289 19.78 21.91 -3.16
C LYS A 289 19.68 22.26 -1.69
N GLU A 290 19.99 21.33 -0.78
CA GLU A 290 20.08 21.61 0.66
C GLU A 290 21.20 22.62 0.98
N GLU A 291 22.34 22.55 0.29
CA GLU A 291 23.47 23.47 0.51
C GLU A 291 23.19 24.91 0.02
N ASN A 292 22.29 25.06 -0.95
CA ASN A 292 22.03 26.32 -1.65
C ASN A 292 20.72 27.03 -1.24
N SER A 293 19.92 26.45 -0.33
CA SER A 293 18.65 26.99 0.19
C SER A 293 18.78 27.54 1.61
#